data_AF-A0A1V4KCV9-F1
#
_entry.id   AF-A0A1V4KCV9-F1
#
_cell.length_a   1.000
_cell.length_b   1.000
_cell.length_c   1.000
_cell.angle_alpha   90.00
_cell.angle_beta   90.00
_cell.angle_gamma   90.00
#
_symmetry.space_group_name_H-M   'P 1'
#
loop_
_entity.id
_entity.type
_entity.pdbx_description
1 polymer ?
#
loop_
_entity_poly.entity_id
_entity_poly.type
_entity_poly.pdbx_seq_one_letter_code
_entity_poly.pdbx_strand_id
1 'polypeptide(L)' 'MLETVVPRGDNDRVMVVLGEHAGRVGRILQREPGRNRALVQLEKDEAGRVLALDYDAVCHYVGRGEDD' A
#
# COMPACT_ATOMS: atom_id res chain seq x y z
N MET A 1 -15.27 -14.20 -7.79
CA MET A 1 -14.61 -12.91 -8.07
C MET A 1 -13.97 -12.45 -6.77
N LEU A 2 -12.72 -11.99 -6.81
CA LEU A 2 -12.01 -11.45 -5.64
C LEU A 2 -11.71 -9.97 -5.92
N GLU A 3 -11.79 -9.15 -4.87
CA GLU A 3 -11.53 -7.71 -4.92
C GLU A 3 -10.49 -7.35 -3.86
N THR A 4 -9.67 -6.33 -4.14
CA THR A 4 -8.72 -5.83 -3.15
C THR A 4 -9.48 -5.03 -2.08
N VAL A 5 -9.09 -5.24 -0.82
CA VAL A 5 -9.53 -4.38 0.28
C VAL A 5 -8.39 -3.45 0.60
N VAL A 6 -8.58 -2.16 0.33
CA VAL A 6 -7.72 -1.12 0.86
C VAL A 6 -8.21 -0.84 2.29
N PRO A 7 -7.35 -1.00 3.31
CA PRO A 7 -7.76 -0.84 4.71
C PRO A 7 -8.17 0.63 4.95
N ARG A 8 -8.63 1.08 6.13
CA ARG A 8 -9.09 2.49 6.32
C ARG A 8 -8.42 3.23 7.48
N GLY A 9 -7.67 2.51 8.31
CA GLY A 9 -6.91 3.09 9.39
C GLY A 9 -5.72 3.90 8.88
N ASP A 10 -5.24 4.75 9.78
CA ASP A 10 -4.05 5.54 9.59
C ASP A 10 -2.81 4.64 9.69
N ASN A 11 -1.84 4.84 8.79
CA ASN A 11 -0.61 4.04 8.71
C ASN A 11 -0.81 2.53 8.49
N ASP A 12 -1.99 2.08 8.05
CA ASP A 12 -2.20 0.68 7.71
C ASP A 12 -1.22 0.23 6.62
N ARG A 13 -0.69 -0.98 6.81
CA ARG A 13 0.23 -1.60 5.87
C ARG A 13 -0.52 -2.14 4.66
N VAL A 14 0.06 -1.95 3.49
CA VAL A 14 -0.44 -2.49 2.23
C VAL A 14 0.66 -3.15 1.45
N MET A 15 0.30 -4.18 0.69
CA MET A 15 1.17 -4.79 -0.30
C MET A 15 0.75 -4.32 -1.67
N VAL A 16 1.72 -3.97 -2.50
CA VAL A 16 1.49 -3.71 -3.93
C VAL A 16 1.30 -5.05 -4.63
N VAL A 17 0.19 -5.20 -5.37
CA VAL A 17 -0.18 -6.46 -6.04
C VAL A 17 -0.12 -6.39 -7.56
N LEU A 18 0.07 -5.21 -8.13
CA LEU A 18 0.16 -4.99 -9.59
C LEU A 18 1.33 -4.06 -9.95
N GLY A 19 1.88 -4.23 -11.16
CA GLY A 19 2.90 -3.34 -11.72
C GLY A 19 4.34 -3.62 -11.26
N GLU A 20 5.25 -2.67 -11.53
CA GLU A 20 6.70 -2.79 -11.27
C GLU A 20 7.05 -3.08 -9.81
N HIS A 21 6.23 -2.60 -8.88
CA HIS A 21 6.49 -2.70 -7.45
C HIS A 21 5.75 -3.86 -6.77
N ALA A 22 5.15 -4.77 -7.55
CA ALA A 22 4.41 -5.91 -7.01
C ALA A 22 5.25 -6.73 -6.01
N GLY A 23 4.61 -7.15 -4.91
CA GLY A 23 5.24 -7.86 -3.79
C GLY A 23 5.91 -6.97 -2.75
N ARG A 24 6.04 -5.65 -3.00
CA ARG A 24 6.59 -4.72 -2.00
C ARG A 24 5.51 -4.32 -0.99
N VAL A 25 5.93 -4.15 0.26
CA VAL A 25 5.10 -3.68 1.37
C VAL A 25 5.38 -2.21 1.65
N GLY A 26 4.32 -1.47 1.97
CA GLY A 26 4.38 -0.07 2.33
C GLY A 26 3.28 0.32 3.31
N ARG A 27 3.24 1.60 3.68
CA ARG A 27 2.20 2.19 4.54
C ARG A 27 1.44 3.26 3.79
N ILE A 28 0.13 3.31 3.98
CA ILE A 28 -0.68 4.39 3.43
C ILE A 28 -0.40 5.67 4.23
N LEU A 29 0.10 6.70 3.53
CA LEU A 29 0.26 8.04 4.08
C LEU A 29 -1.00 8.88 3.89
N GLN A 30 -1.63 8.75 2.72
CA GLN A 30 -2.80 9.54 2.36
C GLN A 30 -3.69 8.77 1.38
N ARG A 31 -4.99 9.04 1.44
CA ARG A 31 -6.00 8.53 0.52
C ARG A 31 -6.56 9.66 -0.32
N GLU A 32 -6.79 9.37 -1.59
CA GLU A 32 -7.42 10.28 -2.54
C GLU A 32 -8.65 9.57 -3.14
N PRO A 33 -9.76 9.42 -2.40
CA PRO A 33 -10.94 8.69 -2.88
C PRO A 33 -11.54 9.30 -4.16
N GLY A 34 -11.45 10.63 -4.33
CA GLY A 34 -11.86 11.30 -5.57
C GLY A 34 -11.00 10.95 -6.80
N ARG A 35 -9.84 10.33 -6.61
CA ARG A 35 -8.93 9.86 -7.66
C ARG A 35 -8.71 8.35 -7.66
N ASN A 36 -9.44 7.61 -6.81
CA ASN A 36 -9.32 6.17 -6.61
C ASN A 36 -7.89 5.67 -6.29
N ARG A 37 -7.11 6.46 -5.52
CA ARG A 37 -5.68 6.22 -5.27
C ARG A 37 -5.28 6.43 -3.81
N ALA A 38 -4.14 5.86 -3.43
CA ALA A 38 -3.44 6.12 -2.19
C ALA A 38 -1.99 6.55 -2.44
N LEU A 39 -1.47 7.42 -1.59
CA LEU A 39 -0.04 7.65 -1.44
C LEU A 39 0.50 6.60 -0.46
N VAL A 40 1.44 5.79 -0.94
CA VAL A 40 2.04 4.67 -0.22
C VAL A 40 3.55 4.89 -0.09
N GLN A 41 4.07 4.85 1.13
CA GLN A 41 5.51 4.83 1.40
C GLN A 41 5.99 3.39 1.51
N LEU A 42 6.94 2.98 0.67
CA LEU A 42 7.52 1.64 0.72
C LEU A 42 8.46 1.48 1.92
N GLU A 43 8.37 0.35 2.62
CA GLU A 43 9.14 0.11 3.87
C GLU A 43 10.62 -0.23 3.62
N LYS A 44 10.95 -0.90 2.50
CA LYS A 44 12.31 -1.44 2.23
C LYS A 44 13.13 -0.64 1.21
N ASP A 45 12.70 0.57 0.88
CA ASP A 45 13.40 1.43 -0.08
C ASP A 45 14.28 2.42 0.72
N GLU A 46 15.60 2.47 0.46
CA GLU A 46 16.59 3.26 1.26
C GLU A 46 16.20 4.74 1.45
N ALA A 47 15.36 5.30 0.56
CA ALA A 47 14.90 6.68 0.61
C ALA A 47 13.43 6.84 1.07
N GLY A 48 12.75 5.77 1.49
CA GLY A 48 11.33 5.82 1.85
C GLY A 48 10.45 6.27 0.69
N ARG A 49 10.65 5.67 -0.49
CA ARG A 49 9.99 6.05 -1.75
C ARG A 49 8.46 6.08 -1.59
N VAL A 50 7.86 7.21 -1.96
CA VAL A 50 6.41 7.42 -1.96
C VAL A 50 5.85 7.27 -3.37
N LEU A 51 4.80 6.47 -3.50
CA LEU A 51 4.13 6.17 -4.76
C LEU A 51 2.64 6.50 -4.67
N ALA A 52 2.10 7.09 -5.73
CA ALA A 52 0.65 7.17 -5.92
C ALA A 52 0.18 5.89 -6.63
N LEU A 53 -0.58 5.05 -5.93
CA LEU A 53 -1.05 3.75 -6.43
C LEU A 53 -2.58 3.72 -6.47
N ASP A 54 -3.14 3.18 -7.54
CA ASP A 54 -4.58 2.90 -7.63
C ASP A 54 -4.99 1.88 -6.56
N TYR A 55 -6.21 1.99 -6.05
CA TYR A 55 -6.71 1.07 -5.02
C TYR A 55 -6.74 -0.40 -5.48
N ASP A 56 -6.89 -0.65 -6.79
CA ASP A 56 -6.81 -2.00 -7.36
C ASP A 56 -5.37 -2.57 -7.37
N ALA A 57 -4.36 -1.70 -7.25
CA ALA A 57 -2.96 -2.08 -7.24
C ALA A 57 -2.42 -2.39 -5.83
N VAL A 58 -3.23 -2.22 -4.78
CA VAL A 58 -2.83 -2.45 -3.39
C VAL A 58 -3.88 -3.22 -2.59
N CYS A 59 -3.45 -4.01 -1.61
CA CYS A 59 -4.35 -4.65 -0.64
C CYS A 59 -3.80 -4.56 0.78
N HIS A 60 -4.66 -4.66 1.79
CA HIS A 60 -4.25 -4.75 3.18
C HIS A 60 -3.21 -5.86 3.38
N TYR A 61 -2.07 -5.50 3.98
CA TYR A 61 -1.03 -6.44 4.36
C TYR A 61 -1.11 -6.72 5.86
N VAL A 62 -1.51 -7.95 6.20
CA VAL A 62 -1.69 -8.43 7.58
C VAL A 62 -0.54 -9.32 8.07
N GLY A 63 0.56 -9.40 7.30
CA GLY A 63 1.74 -10.16 7.71
C GLY A 63 2.48 -9.47 8.87
N ARG A 64 3.24 -10.26 9.63
CA ARG A 64 4.13 -9.71 10.67
C ARG A 64 5.13 -8.74 10.04
N GLY A 65 5.30 -7.59 10.68
CA GLY A 65 6.41 -6.70 10.38
C GLY A 65 7.69 -7.25 10.99
N GLU A 66 8.82 -6.68 10.59
CA GLU A 66 10.08 -6.95 11.27
C GLU A 66 10.10 -6.40 12.72
N ASP A 67 9.09 -5.60 13.08
CA ASP A 67 8.87 -5.01 14.42
C ASP A 67 7.81 -5.73 15.30
N ASP A 68 7.27 -6.90 14.89
CA ASP A 68 6.24 -7.67 15.65
C ASP A 68 6.73 -9.01 16.23
#